data_AF-T1G450-F1
#
_entry.id   AF-T1G450-F1
#
_cell.length_a   1.000
_cell.length_b   1.000
_cell.length_c   1.000
_cell.angle_alpha   90.00
_cell.angle_beta   90.00
_cell.angle_gamma   90.00
#
_symmetry.space_group_name_H-M   'P 1'
#
loop_
_entity.id
_entity.type
_entity.pdbx_description
1 polymer ?
#
loop_
_entity_poly.entity_id
_entity_poly.type
_entity_poly.pdbx_seq_one_letter_code
_entity_poly.pdbx_strand_id
1 'polypeptide(L)' 'CVGVQFLCDGVPDCLDGSDEINCTMDVVCKFGQLKCRHTDQCIGVNLLCDGYNDCSDGSDEMPCG' A
#
# COMPACT_ATOMS: atom_id res chain seq x y z
N CYS A 1 -14.94 -6.98 -20.34
CA CYS A 1 -15.42 -6.62 -18.98
C CYS A 1 -15.15 -7.81 -18.08
N VAL A 2 -14.34 -7.61 -17.05
CA VAL A 2 -13.94 -8.63 -16.08
C VAL A 2 -14.74 -8.40 -14.79
N GLY A 3 -15.01 -9.47 -14.04
CA GLY A 3 -15.73 -9.37 -12.77
C GLY A 3 -14.89 -8.67 -11.70
N VAL A 4 -15.53 -8.03 -10.71
CA VAL A 4 -14.81 -7.29 -9.65
C VAL A 4 -13.86 -8.19 -8.84
N GLN A 5 -14.17 -9.48 -8.76
CA GLN A 5 -13.35 -10.50 -8.10
C GLN A 5 -12.05 -10.87 -8.84
N PHE A 6 -11.95 -10.49 -10.11
CA PHE A 6 -10.83 -10.74 -11.03
C PHE A 6 -10.07 -9.43 -11.32
N LEU A 7 -10.40 -8.36 -10.60
CA LEU A 7 -9.58 -7.15 -10.58
C LEU A 7 -8.56 -7.34 -9.47
N CYS A 8 -7.28 -7.24 -9.80
CA CYS A 8 -6.18 -7.26 -8.84
C CYS A 8 -6.09 -8.57 -8.06
N ASP A 9 -6.37 -9.69 -8.72
CA ASP A 9 -6.29 -11.02 -8.12
C ASP A 9 -4.92 -11.69 -8.35
N GLY A 10 -4.00 -10.98 -9.03
CA GLY A 10 -2.67 -11.45 -9.37
C GLY A 10 -2.60 -12.21 -10.69
N VAL A 11 -3.72 -12.33 -11.42
CA VAL A 11 -3.82 -13.00 -12.71
C VAL A 11 -4.34 -12.00 -13.76
N PRO A 12 -3.65 -11.82 -14.90
CA PRO A 12 -4.17 -11.00 -15.98
C PRO A 12 -5.32 -11.74 -16.69
N ASP A 13 -6.55 -11.37 -16.37
CA ASP A 13 -7.79 -11.86 -17.00
C ASP A 13 -8.21 -10.98 -18.18
N CYS A 14 -7.78 -9.71 -18.23
CA CYS A 14 -7.88 -8.90 -19.44
C CYS A 14 -6.77 -9.21 -20.46
N LEU A 15 -7.10 -9.12 -21.75
CA LEU A 15 -6.14 -9.35 -22.86
C LEU A 15 -4.94 -8.40 -22.83
N ASP A 16 -5.14 -7.20 -22.30
CA ASP A 16 -4.13 -6.16 -22.09
C ASP A 16 -3.59 -6.12 -20.66
N GLY A 17 -4.02 -7.03 -19.77
CA GLY A 17 -3.66 -7.06 -18.35
C GLY A 17 -4.11 -5.81 -17.58
N SER A 18 -5.10 -5.07 -18.11
CA SER A 18 -5.56 -3.81 -17.55
C SER A 18 -6.15 -3.91 -16.15
N ASP A 19 -6.66 -5.09 -15.83
CA ASP A 19 -7.16 -5.51 -14.53
C ASP A 19 -6.09 -5.60 -13.44
N GLU A 20 -4.81 -5.74 -13.80
CA GLU A 20 -3.69 -5.93 -12.87
C GLU A 20 -2.73 -4.73 -12.76
N ILE A 21 -2.86 -3.70 -13.61
CA ILE A 21 -1.88 -2.59 -13.73
C ILE A 21 -2.23 -1.32 -12.94
N ASN A 22 -3.46 -1.19 -12.43
CA ASN A 22 -3.86 -0.09 -11.55
C ASN A 22 -4.46 -0.62 -10.24
N CYS A 23 -3.83 -1.67 -9.74
CA CYS A 23 -4.11 -2.26 -8.45
C CYS A 23 -3.48 -1.40 -7.36
N THR A 24 -4.02 -0.19 -7.21
CA THR A 24 -4.03 0.45 -5.90
C THR A 24 -4.96 -0.39 -5.05
N MET A 25 -4.48 -1.55 -4.60
CA MET A 25 -4.94 -2.11 -3.35
C MET A 25 -4.71 -0.97 -2.37
N ASP A 26 -5.77 -0.22 -2.09
CA ASP A 26 -5.80 0.72 -1.01
C ASP A 26 -5.55 -0.17 0.19
N VAL A 27 -4.27 -0.31 0.56
CA VAL A 27 -3.87 -1.19 1.66
C VAL A 27 -4.57 -0.58 2.84
N VAL A 28 -5.71 -1.16 3.19
CA VAL A 28 -6.51 -0.72 4.32
C VAL A 28 -5.75 -1.22 5.53
N CYS A 29 -4.83 -0.38 6.00
CA CYS A 29 -4.13 -0.61 7.23
C CYS A 29 -5.16 -0.75 8.36
N LYS A 30 -4.87 -1.62 9.33
CA LYS A 30 -5.79 -1.85 10.45
C LYS A 30 -5.97 -0.55 11.24
N PHE A 31 -7.04 -0.48 12.04
CA PHE A 31 -7.24 0.67 12.92
C PHE A 31 -6.00 0.91 13.79
N GLY A 32 -5.46 2.14 13.75
CA GLY A 32 -4.20 2.49 14.42
C GLY A 32 -2.93 2.17 13.61
N GLN A 33 -3.06 1.89 12.31
CA GLN A 33 -1.93 1.77 11.39
C GLN A 33 -2.06 2.75 10.23
N LEU A 34 -0.93 3.16 9.68
CA LEU A 34 -0.83 4.02 8.49
C LEU A 34 0.00 3.34 7.41
N LYS A 35 -0.33 3.63 6.17
CA LYS A 35 0.39 3.15 4.99
C LYS A 35 1.63 4.01 4.77
N CYS A 36 2.77 3.37 4.54
CA CYS A 36 3.99 4.01 4.10
C CYS A 36 3.79 4.69 2.73
N ARG A 37 4.56 5.75 2.46
CA ARG A 37 4.30 6.64 1.31
C ARG A 37 4.57 5.98 -0.04
N HIS A 38 5.65 5.20 -0.14
CA HIS A 38 6.08 4.57 -1.39
C HIS A 38 5.97 3.05 -1.38
N THR A 39 5.47 2.48 -0.28
CA THR A 39 5.35 1.03 -0.11
C THR A 39 3.97 0.65 0.39
N ASP A 40 3.57 -0.59 0.12
CA ASP A 40 2.33 -1.18 0.62
C ASP A 40 2.44 -1.67 2.07
N GLN A 41 3.45 -1.17 2.80
CA GLN A 41 3.68 -1.50 4.20
C GLN A 41 2.78 -0.66 5.11
N CYS A 42 2.20 -1.31 6.12
CA CYS A 42 1.47 -0.65 7.20
C CYS A 42 2.30 -0.66 8.47
N ILE A 43 2.52 0.51 9.06
CA ILE A 43 3.16 0.67 10.36
C ILE A 43 2.16 1.23 11.38
N GLY A 44 2.45 1.12 12.67
CA GLY A 44 1.60 1.71 13.72
C GLY A 44 1.67 3.23 13.69
N VAL A 45 0.58 3.93 14.05
CA VAL A 45 0.63 5.41 14.24
C VAL A 45 1.61 5.84 15.34
N ASN A 46 1.96 4.94 16.25
CA ASN A 46 2.98 5.20 17.27
C ASN A 46 4.42 5.11 16.75
N LEU A 47 4.63 4.61 15.53
CA LEU A 47 5.93 4.49 14.87
C LEU A 47 6.19 5.66 13.90
N LEU A 48 5.21 6.55 13.73
CA LEU A 48 5.41 7.74 12.92
C LEU A 48 6.22 8.76 13.73
N CYS A 49 7.34 9.25 13.18
CA CYS A 49 8.21 10.24 13.83
C CYS A 49 8.78 9.76 15.17
N ASP A 50 9.08 8.47 15.28
CA ASP A 50 9.59 7.89 16.51
C ASP A 50 11.14 7.85 16.57
N GLY A 51 11.80 8.30 15.50
CA GLY A 51 13.25 8.32 15.35
C GLY A 51 13.82 7.06 14.71
N TYR A 52 12.98 6.08 14.37
CA TYR A 52 13.36 4.84 13.71
C TYR A 52 12.73 4.73 12.33
N ASN A 53 13.45 4.06 11.45
CA ASN A 53 12.98 3.81 10.10
C ASN A 53 12.17 2.50 10.10
N ASP A 54 10.86 2.59 10.31
CA ASP A 54 9.94 1.46 10.31
C ASP A 54 9.38 1.19 8.92
N CYS A 55 9.17 2.21 8.09
CA CYS A 55 8.81 2.02 6.68
C CYS A 55 10.03 1.55 5.87
N SER A 56 9.89 0.56 4.98
CA SER A 56 11.03 0.13 4.13
C SER A 56 11.62 1.27 3.26
N ASP A 57 10.84 2.32 3.02
CA ASP A 57 11.24 3.55 2.32
C ASP A 57 11.61 4.72 3.25
N GLY A 58 11.53 4.58 4.57
CA GLY A 58 11.79 5.65 5.56
C GLY A 58 10.84 6.83 5.50
N SER A 59 9.68 6.63 4.87
CA SER A 59 8.70 7.70 4.67
C SER A 59 7.94 8.10 5.92
N ASP A 60 8.01 7.28 6.96
CA ASP A 60 7.52 7.53 8.30
C ASP A 60 8.32 8.62 9.04
N GLU A 61 9.62 8.73 8.76
CA GLU A 61 10.51 9.71 9.43
C GLU A 61 10.75 10.99 8.59
N MET A 62 10.46 10.97 7.29
CA MET A 62 10.61 12.14 6.41
C MET A 62 9.70 13.35 6.71
N PRO A 63 8.42 13.19 7.10
CA PRO A 63 7.52 14.33 7.33
C PRO A 63 7.72 15.02 8.68
N CYS A 64 8.71 14.62 9.48
CA CYS A 64 8.83 14.98 10.89
C CYS A 64 9.59 16.30 11.16
N GLY A 65 10.15 16.95 10.13
CA GLY A 65 10.70 18.31 10.21
C GLY A 65 12.20 18.40 9.96
#